data_AF-A0A4Q5T3P4-F1
#
_entry.id   AF-A0A4Q5T3P4-F1
#
_cell.length_a   1.000
_cell.length_b   1.000
_cell.length_c   1.000
_cell.angle_alpha   90.00
_cell.angle_beta   90.00
_cell.angle_gamma   90.00
#
_symmetry.space_group_name_H-M   'P 1'
#
loop_
_entity.id
_entity.type
_entity.pdbx_description
1 polymer ?
#
loop_
_entity_poly.entity_id
_entity_poly.type
_entity_poly.pdbx_seq_one_letter_code
_entity_poly.pdbx_strand_id
1 'polypeptide(L)'
;MIARRGLLIGLGAMIPGMALGAPRPPLVLAAASLQESMTAAANAWAAKGHVRPVCSFAASSALARQIAAGAAADLFISADEDWMDDLARRGRIVPGTRANFLGNRLVIVAPAGV
;
A
#
# COMPACT_ATOMS: atom_id res chain seq x y z
N MET A 1 52.59 10.45 -36.95
CA MET A 1 51.96 10.69 -35.64
C MET A 1 50.75 9.76 -35.48
N ILE A 2 50.87 8.85 -34.51
CA ILE A 2 49.86 8.26 -33.60
C ILE A 2 48.70 7.42 -34.19
N ALA A 3 48.82 6.12 -33.87
CA ALA A 3 47.91 5.00 -34.06
C ALA A 3 46.63 5.07 -33.21
N ARG A 4 45.56 4.38 -33.66
CA ARG A 4 44.49 3.90 -32.79
C ARG A 4 44.06 2.48 -33.20
N ARG A 5 44.63 1.49 -32.52
CA ARG A 5 44.16 0.10 -32.49
C ARG A 5 42.92 0.04 -31.59
N GLY A 6 41.76 -0.28 -32.16
CA GLY A 6 40.52 -0.50 -31.42
C GLY A 6 40.49 -1.91 -30.84
N LEU A 7 40.57 -2.00 -29.51
CA LEU A 7 40.43 -3.23 -28.73
C LEU A 7 38.93 -3.53 -28.54
N LEU A 8 38.43 -4.61 -29.15
CA LEU A 8 37.09 -5.14 -28.91
C LEU A 8 37.14 -6.05 -27.68
N ILE A 9 36.73 -5.55 -26.52
CA ILE A 9 36.46 -6.36 -25.33
C ILE A 9 35.03 -6.88 -25.44
N GLY A 10 34.88 -8.19 -25.63
CA GLY A 10 33.59 -8.88 -25.62
C GLY A 10 32.97 -8.84 -24.23
N LEU A 11 31.83 -8.16 -24.11
CA LEU A 11 31.02 -8.16 -22.91
C LEU A 11 30.15 -9.44 -22.90
N GLY A 12 30.58 -10.45 -22.15
CA GLY A 12 29.77 -11.63 -21.88
C GLY A 12 28.49 -11.22 -21.16
N ALA A 13 27.33 -11.42 -21.80
CA ALA A 13 26.03 -11.18 -21.20
C ALA A 13 25.78 -12.21 -20.09
N MET A 14 25.99 -11.81 -18.84
CA MET A 14 25.43 -12.55 -17.70
C MET A 14 23.92 -12.32 -17.68
N ILE A 15 23.16 -13.38 -17.96
CA ILE A 15 21.72 -13.41 -17.71
C ILE A 15 21.55 -13.59 -16.20
N PRO A 16 21.04 -12.61 -15.44
CA PRO A 16 20.75 -12.83 -14.04
C PRO A 16 19.58 -13.82 -13.96
N GLY A 17 19.81 -14.96 -13.30
CA GLY A 17 18.76 -15.93 -13.04
C GLY A 17 17.59 -15.28 -12.29
N MET A 18 16.37 -15.50 -12.77
CA MET A 18 15.16 -15.07 -12.08
C MET A 18 15.09 -15.74 -10.71
N ALA A 19 15.46 -15.00 -9.66
CA ALA A 19 15.07 -15.37 -8.31
C ALA A 19 13.54 -15.25 -8.22
N LEU A 20 12.86 -16.37 -7.97
CA LEU A 20 11.45 -16.36 -7.55
C LEU A 20 11.39 -15.65 -6.20
N GLY A 21 11.17 -14.34 -6.23
CA GLY A 21 11.16 -13.48 -5.05
C GLY A 21 10.09 -13.93 -4.06
N ALA A 22 10.45 -14.01 -2.78
CA ALA A 22 9.51 -14.23 -1.70
C ALA A 22 8.32 -13.26 -1.83
N PRO A 23 7.09 -13.68 -1.53
CA PRO A 23 5.92 -12.83 -1.64
C PRO A 23 6.13 -11.56 -0.81
N ARG A 24 6.09 -10.40 -1.47
CA ARG A 24 6.24 -9.11 -0.78
C ARG A 24 5.04 -8.88 0.15
N PRO A 25 5.25 -8.21 1.30
CA PRO A 25 4.14 -7.89 2.19
C PRO A 25 3.11 -6.99 1.47
N PRO A 26 1.80 -7.24 1.64
CA PRO A 26 0.77 -6.33 1.14
C PRO A 26 0.91 -4.96 1.79
N LEU A 27 0.87 -3.90 0.99
CA LEU A 27 0.83 -2.52 1.46
C LEU A 27 -0.61 -2.07 1.63
N VAL A 28 -1.00 -1.80 2.88
CA VAL A 28 -2.34 -1.36 3.26
C VAL A 28 -2.29 0.11 3.63
N LEU A 29 -2.96 0.96 2.85
CA LEU A 29 -3.20 2.35 3.21
C LEU A 29 -4.54 2.43 3.96
N ALA A 30 -4.52 2.73 5.26
CA ALA A 30 -5.72 2.72 6.09
C ALA A 30 -5.93 4.06 6.78
N ALA A 31 -7.20 4.44 6.96
CA ALA A 31 -7.57 5.61 7.75
C ALA A 31 -6.92 5.59 9.14
N ALA A 32 -6.51 6.76 9.64
CA ALA A 32 -5.85 6.89 10.94
C ALA A 32 -6.64 6.29 12.11
N SER A 33 -7.98 6.36 12.06
CA SER A 33 -8.88 5.75 13.06
C SER A 33 -8.82 4.22 13.12
N LEU A 34 -8.15 3.56 12.17
CA LEU A 34 -8.01 2.11 12.09
C LEU A 34 -6.65 1.61 12.57
N GLN A 35 -5.80 2.47 13.15
CA GLN A 35 -4.41 2.14 13.47
C GLN A 35 -4.29 0.88 14.35
N GLU A 36 -4.98 0.84 15.48
CA GLU A 36 -4.93 -0.26 16.42
C GLU A 36 -5.56 -1.53 15.82
N SER A 37 -6.76 -1.39 15.24
CA SER A 37 -7.51 -2.52 14.67
C SER A 37 -6.77 -3.18 13.50
N MET A 38 -6.18 -2.40 12.61
CA MET A 38 -5.44 -2.93 11.46
C MET A 38 -4.07 -3.47 11.86
N THR A 39 -3.42 -2.90 12.86
CA THR A 39 -2.20 -3.47 13.45
C THR A 39 -2.49 -4.85 14.04
N ALA A 40 -3.59 -4.97 14.79
CA ALA A 40 -4.04 -6.25 15.34
C ALA A 40 -4.38 -7.25 14.22
N ALA A 41 -5.11 -6.83 13.18
CA ALA A 41 -5.44 -7.67 12.03
C ALA A 41 -4.19 -8.14 11.27
N ALA A 42 -3.20 -7.26 11.06
CA ALA A 42 -1.93 -7.62 10.42
C ALA A 42 -1.14 -8.65 11.23
N ASN A 43 -1.13 -8.52 12.57
CA ASN A 43 -0.50 -9.49 13.47
C ASN A 43 -1.23 -10.84 13.45
N ALA A 44 -2.57 -10.82 13.50
CA ALA A 44 -3.39 -12.04 13.43
C ALA A 44 -3.23 -12.77 12.08
N TRP A 45 -3.08 -12.02 10.99
CA TRP A 45 -2.78 -12.57 9.67
C TRP A 45 -1.40 -13.24 9.64
N ALA A 46 -0.38 -12.58 10.21
CA ALA A 46 0.97 -13.14 10.30
C ALA A 46 1.03 -14.41 11.17
N ALA A 47 0.28 -14.45 12.27
CA ALA A 47 0.20 -15.61 13.16
C ALA A 47 -0.39 -16.85 12.47
N LYS A 48 -1.13 -16.68 11.35
CA LYS A 48 -1.62 -17.78 10.50
C LYS A 48 -0.57 -18.30 9.50
N GLY A 49 0.67 -17.79 9.55
CA GLY A 49 1.76 -18.18 8.65
C GLY A 49 1.84 -17.39 7.36
N HIS A 50 1.06 -16.30 7.22
CA HIS A 50 1.11 -15.43 6.06
C HIS A 50 2.15 -14.31 6.21
N VAL A 51 2.55 -13.69 5.09
CA VAL A 51 3.40 -12.50 5.13
C VAL A 51 2.62 -11.35 5.77
N ARG A 52 3.21 -10.71 6.79
CA ARG A 52 2.59 -9.63 7.55
C ARG A 52 2.39 -8.39 6.67
N PRO A 53 1.16 -7.84 6.55
CA PRO A 53 0.93 -6.60 5.81
C PRO A 53 1.67 -5.41 6.43
N VAL A 54 2.18 -4.52 5.59
CA VAL A 54 2.70 -3.22 6.00
C VAL A 54 1.55 -2.24 5.96
N CYS A 55 1.18 -1.68 7.10
CA CYS A 55 0.11 -0.70 7.21
C CYS A 55 0.68 0.72 7.30
N SER A 56 0.16 1.64 6.49
CA SER A 56 0.44 3.08 6.56
C SER A 56 -0.86 3.82 6.91
N PHE A 57 -0.77 4.69 7.91
CA PHE A 57 -1.93 5.35 8.50
C PHE A 57 -1.86 6.86 8.28
N ALA A 58 -2.94 7.44 7.75
CA ALA A 58 -3.13 8.88 7.64
C ALA A 58 -4.62 9.20 7.45
N ALA A 59 -4.97 10.48 7.29
CA ALA A 59 -6.33 10.86 6.88
C ALA A 59 -6.67 10.19 5.54
N SER A 60 -7.89 9.64 5.41
CA SER A 60 -8.34 8.97 4.19
C SER A 60 -8.18 9.85 2.95
N SER A 61 -8.43 11.15 3.10
CA SER A 61 -8.21 12.15 2.06
C SER A 61 -6.77 12.26 1.57
N ALA A 62 -5.79 12.20 2.47
CA ALA A 62 -4.38 12.27 2.13
C ALA A 62 -3.93 11.01 1.38
N LEU A 63 -4.34 9.83 1.89
CA LEU A 63 -4.04 8.54 1.26
C LEU A 63 -4.70 8.43 -0.12
N ALA A 64 -5.96 8.85 -0.26
CA ALA A 64 -6.64 8.86 -1.55
C ALA A 64 -5.95 9.78 -2.57
N ARG A 65 -5.50 10.98 -2.15
CA ARG A 65 -4.70 11.86 -3.02
C ARG A 65 -3.38 11.21 -3.44
N GLN A 66 -2.71 10.49 -2.54
CA GLN A 66 -1.50 9.73 -2.89
C GLN A 66 -1.79 8.65 -3.93
N ILE A 67 -2.84 7.85 -3.74
CA ILE A 67 -3.25 6.81 -4.71
C ILE A 67 -3.62 7.44 -6.06
N ALA A 68 -4.37 8.54 -6.05
CA ALA A 68 -4.72 9.26 -7.27
C ALA A 68 -3.47 9.74 -8.02
N ALA A 69 -2.45 10.18 -7.29
CA ALA A 69 -1.14 10.59 -7.82
C ALA A 69 -0.23 9.41 -8.24
N GLY A 70 -0.68 8.16 -8.08
CA GLY A 70 0.06 6.96 -8.51
C GLY A 70 0.90 6.30 -7.44
N ALA A 71 0.70 6.63 -6.15
CA ALA A 71 1.29 5.87 -5.07
C ALA A 71 0.81 4.40 -5.11
N ALA A 72 1.73 3.48 -4.82
CA ALA A 72 1.39 2.07 -4.74
C ALA A 72 0.58 1.79 -3.47
N ALA A 73 -0.47 0.97 -3.60
CA ALA A 73 -1.23 0.39 -2.52
C ALA A 73 -1.86 -0.91 -3.02
N ASP A 74 -1.79 -1.97 -2.23
CA ASP A 74 -2.52 -3.21 -2.54
C ASP A 74 -3.95 -3.15 -1.98
N LEU A 75 -4.11 -2.53 -0.81
CA LEU A 75 -5.41 -2.28 -0.18
C LEU A 75 -5.50 -0.82 0.27
N PHE A 76 -6.69 -0.24 0.09
CA PHE A 76 -7.06 1.06 0.63
C PHE A 76 -8.31 0.92 1.50
N ILE A 77 -8.27 1.44 2.72
CA ILE A 77 -9.40 1.41 3.67
C ILE A 77 -9.70 2.83 4.11
N SER A 78 -10.76 3.41 3.55
CA SER A 78 -11.24 4.76 3.87
C SER A 78 -12.15 4.74 5.10
N ALA A 79 -12.21 5.87 5.82
CA ALA A 79 -13.20 6.10 6.88
C ALA A 79 -14.56 6.59 6.33
N ASP A 80 -14.62 6.97 5.06
CA ASP A 80 -15.82 7.43 4.37
C ASP A 80 -15.91 6.87 2.94
N GLU A 81 -17.11 6.96 2.37
CA GLU A 81 -17.38 6.47 1.02
C GLU A 81 -16.91 7.45 -0.07
N ASP A 82 -16.88 8.76 0.22
CA ASP A 82 -16.56 9.81 -0.75
C ASP A 82 -15.16 9.66 -1.35
N TRP A 83 -14.15 9.34 -0.51
CA TRP A 83 -12.78 9.08 -1.02
C TRP A 83 -12.68 7.79 -1.80
N MET A 84 -13.49 6.79 -1.46
CA MET A 84 -13.55 5.53 -2.21
C MET A 84 -14.24 5.73 -3.57
N ASP A 85 -15.30 6.54 -3.61
CA ASP A 85 -15.99 6.95 -4.82
C ASP A 85 -15.08 7.75 -5.76
N ASP A 86 -14.30 8.70 -5.22
CA ASP A 86 -13.36 9.49 -6.02
C ASP A 86 -12.31 8.60 -6.70
N LEU A 87 -11.74 7.65 -5.96
CA LEU A 87 -10.80 6.68 -6.54
C LEU A 87 -11.47 5.74 -7.55
N ALA A 88 -12.71 5.31 -7.31
CA ALA A 88 -13.48 4.51 -8.25
C ALA A 88 -13.68 5.25 -9.58
N ARG A 89 -14.14 6.52 -9.52
CA ARG A 89 -14.34 7.37 -10.71
C ARG A 89 -13.04 7.58 -11.49
N ARG A 90 -11.89 7.61 -10.81
CA ARG A 90 -10.56 7.73 -11.43
C ARG A 90 -10.00 6.39 -11.94
N GLY A 91 -10.74 5.29 -11.84
CA GLY A 91 -10.27 3.96 -12.24
C GLY A 91 -9.11 3.44 -11.39
N ARG A 92 -8.99 3.91 -10.14
CA ARG A 92 -7.94 3.50 -9.20
C ARG A 92 -8.34 2.33 -8.29
N ILE A 93 -9.52 1.76 -8.51
CA ILE A 93 -10.03 0.60 -7.76
C ILE A 93 -10.29 -0.54 -8.74
N VAL A 94 -9.87 -1.74 -8.37
CA VAL A 94 -10.16 -2.95 -9.14
C VAL A 94 -11.68 -3.23 -9.09
N PRO A 95 -12.38 -3.35 -10.23
CA PRO A 95 -13.82 -3.60 -10.23
C PRO A 95 -14.19 -4.83 -9.40
N GLY A 96 -15.25 -4.72 -8.58
CA GLY A 96 -15.75 -5.81 -7.75
C GLY A 96 -15.01 -6.06 -6.44
N THR A 97 -13.96 -5.31 -6.10
CA THR A 97 -13.19 -5.50 -4.84
C THR A 97 -13.62 -4.59 -3.70
N ARG A 98 -14.39 -3.53 -3.98
CA ARG A 98 -14.88 -2.60 -2.95
C ARG A 98 -15.96 -3.27 -2.10
N ALA A 99 -15.85 -3.13 -0.78
CA ALA A 99 -16.88 -3.53 0.17
C ALA A 99 -16.97 -2.52 1.32
N ASN A 100 -18.21 -2.28 1.78
CA ASN A 100 -18.47 -1.59 3.04
C ASN A 100 -18.60 -2.64 4.14
N PHE A 101 -17.68 -2.66 5.10
CA PHE A 101 -17.63 -3.69 6.14
C PHE A 101 -17.47 -3.15 7.56
N LEU A 102 -17.29 -1.83 7.71
CA LEU A 102 -17.18 -1.14 9.00
C LEU A 102 -18.14 0.03 9.04
N GLY A 103 -18.60 0.36 10.24
CA GLY A 103 -19.30 1.60 10.57
C GLY A 103 -18.69 2.21 11.83
N ASN A 104 -18.91 3.49 12.05
CA ASN A 104 -18.45 4.18 13.25
C ASN A 104 -19.48 5.21 13.72
N ARG A 105 -19.24 5.80 14.89
CA ARG A 105 -20.05 6.88 15.45
C ARG A 105 -19.17 8.09 15.73
N LEU A 106 -19.71 9.27 15.46
CA LEU A 106 -19.09 10.52 15.89
C LEU A 106 -19.37 10.72 17.39
N VAL A 107 -18.33 11.03 18.14
CA VAL A 107 -18.41 11.27 19.59
C VAL A 107 -17.66 12.54 19.95
N ILE A 108 -18.08 13.18 21.04
CA ILE A 108 -17.36 14.30 21.66
C ILE A 108 -16.60 13.74 22.85
N VAL A 109 -15.31 14.07 22.96
CA VAL A 109 -14.43 13.60 24.04
C VAL A 109 -13.85 14.78 24.81
N ALA A 110 -13.58 14.57 26.10
CA ALA A 110 -12.86 15.49 26.97
C ALA A 110 -11.82 14.70 27.77
N PRO A 111 -10.76 15.33 28.32
CA PRO A 111 -9.83 14.67 29.22
C PRO A 111 -10.54 14.05 30.42
N ALA A 112 -10.07 12.90 30.89
CA ALA A 112 -10.73 12.11 31.94
C ALA A 112 -10.69 12.72 33.37
N GLY A 113 -10.39 14.01 33.52
CA GLY A 113 -10.20 14.64 34.83
C GLY A 113 -10.25 16.17 34.81
N VAL A 114 -11.09 16.75 33.95
CA VAL A 114 -11.50 18.16 34.07
C VAL A 114 -12.64 18.31 35.07
#